data_AF-F9PSY2-F1
#
_entry.id   AF-F9PSY2-F1
#
_cell.length_a   1.000
_cell.length_b   1.000
_cell.length_c   1.000
_cell.angle_alpha   90.00
_cell.angle_beta   90.00
_cell.angle_gamma   90.00
#
_symmetry.space_group_name_H-M   'P 1'
#
loop_
_entity.id
_entity.type
_entity.pdbx_description
1 polymer ?
#
loop_
_entity_poly.entity_id
_entity_poly.type
_entity_poly.pdbx_seq_one_letter_code
_entity_poly.pdbx_strand_id
1 'polypeptide(L)'
;MFANAIYLVIGTRNPFILTLIFSFIYYFIRGQEDIKNKWIGVKERILIYTSLPIIIVGMGLLNYVRDNVEVSNFKIFDIFVDFIYKQGTSFGVLARGFLYNSNIAVRSFTNFTFGPIIEYFTYGNFGKLLFDTKPFTTTTNSIELAIKSNSYAHNISYIAIKDDYLQGHGLGSSFIMENYTDFGYLGVFLFSIFLGFYL
;
A
#
# COMPACT_ATOMS: atom_id res chain seq x y z
N MET A 1 10.77 -2.82 -17.68
CA MET A 1 11.41 -1.94 -16.68
C MET A 1 11.34 -0.47 -17.07
N PHE A 2 11.90 -0.04 -18.22
CA PHE A 2 11.85 1.37 -18.67
C PHE A 2 10.44 1.96 -18.82
N ALA A 3 9.49 1.19 -19.36
CA ALA A 3 8.09 1.64 -19.47
C ALA A 3 7.46 1.95 -18.10
N ASN A 4 7.86 1.22 -17.05
CA ASN A 4 7.30 1.41 -15.71
C ASN A 4 8.00 2.53 -14.92
N ALA A 5 9.12 3.07 -15.42
CA ALA A 5 9.78 4.23 -14.82
C ALA A 5 8.90 5.50 -14.94
N ILE A 6 8.00 5.56 -15.93
CA ILE A 6 7.06 6.68 -16.08
C ILE A 6 6.09 6.79 -14.90
N TYR A 7 5.75 5.67 -14.26
CA TYR A 7 4.90 5.66 -13.08
C TYR A 7 5.55 6.35 -11.87
N LEU A 8 6.89 6.34 -11.78
CA LEU A 8 7.61 7.10 -10.76
C LEU A 8 7.41 8.61 -10.90
N VAL A 9 7.33 9.11 -12.14
CA VAL A 9 7.06 10.53 -12.44
C VAL A 9 5.64 10.91 -12.04
N ILE A 10 4.69 9.99 -12.20
CA ILE A 10 3.28 10.16 -11.81
C ILE A 10 3.07 9.87 -10.31
N GLY A 11 4.14 9.55 -9.57
CA GLY A 11 4.11 9.29 -8.13
C GLY A 11 3.63 7.88 -7.73
N THR A 12 3.35 7.00 -8.69
CA THR A 12 2.95 5.61 -8.46
C THR A 12 4.18 4.69 -8.47
N ARG A 13 4.63 4.30 -7.28
CA ARG A 13 5.89 3.54 -7.12
C ARG A 13 5.73 2.04 -7.27
N ASN A 14 4.53 1.53 -6.96
CA ASN A 14 4.26 0.10 -6.85
C ASN A 14 4.55 -0.67 -8.15
N PRO A 15 4.10 -0.23 -9.34
CA PRO A 15 4.35 -0.96 -10.59
C PRO A 15 5.84 -1.09 -10.92
N PHE A 16 6.63 -0.06 -10.64
CA PHE A 16 8.08 -0.07 -10.86
C PHE A 16 8.79 -1.07 -9.94
N ILE A 17 8.45 -1.05 -8.64
CA ILE A 17 9.06 -1.93 -7.65
C ILE A 17 8.66 -3.39 -7.85
N LEU A 18 7.40 -3.65 -8.18
CA LEU A 18 6.94 -5.00 -8.53
C LEU A 18 7.71 -5.55 -9.73
N THR A 19 7.99 -4.72 -10.74
CA THR A 19 8.79 -5.16 -11.91
C THR A 19 10.23 -5.49 -11.53
N LEU A 20 10.82 -4.74 -10.61
CA LEU A 20 12.15 -5.01 -10.05
C LEU A 20 12.18 -6.32 -9.26
N ILE A 21 11.23 -6.52 -8.35
CA ILE A 21 11.09 -7.74 -7.55
C ILE A 21 10.85 -8.95 -8.46
N PHE A 22 9.95 -8.83 -9.43
CA PHE A 22 9.67 -9.89 -10.40
C PHE A 22 10.92 -10.25 -11.21
N SER A 23 11.65 -9.24 -11.70
CA SER A 23 12.91 -9.48 -12.41
C SER A 23 13.92 -10.18 -11.50
N PHE A 24 14.09 -9.71 -10.26
CA PHE A 24 14.99 -10.31 -9.29
C PHE A 24 14.64 -11.79 -8.99
N ILE A 25 13.37 -12.08 -8.70
CA ILE A 25 12.88 -13.43 -8.44
C ILE A 25 13.06 -14.32 -9.68
N TYR A 26 12.70 -13.82 -10.88
CA TYR A 26 12.89 -14.55 -12.13
C TYR A 26 14.35 -14.93 -12.35
N TYR A 27 15.27 -13.97 -12.20
CA TYR A 27 16.72 -14.24 -12.33
C TYR A 27 17.22 -15.22 -11.28
N PHE A 28 16.67 -15.16 -10.06
CA PHE A 28 17.05 -16.06 -8.97
C PHE A 28 16.57 -17.50 -9.21
N ILE A 29 15.28 -17.69 -9.52
CA ILE A 29 14.68 -18.99 -9.84
C ILE A 29 15.39 -19.59 -11.06
N ARG A 30 15.56 -18.80 -12.13
CA ARG A 30 16.23 -19.26 -13.35
C ARG A 30 17.69 -19.64 -13.11
N GLY A 31 18.36 -18.93 -12.21
CA GLY A 31 19.73 -19.24 -11.79
C GLY A 31 19.87 -20.56 -11.03
N GLN A 32 18.79 -21.13 -10.50
CA GLN A 32 18.80 -22.45 -9.85
C GLN A 32 18.59 -23.61 -10.83
N GLU A 33 17.84 -23.40 -11.92
CA GLU A 33 17.52 -24.46 -12.90
C GLU A 33 18.69 -24.78 -13.84
N ASP A 34 19.53 -23.79 -14.19
CA ASP A 34 20.63 -23.94 -15.15
C ASP A 34 22.01 -24.08 -14.44
N ILE A 35 22.30 -25.27 -13.90
CA ILE A 35 23.57 -25.58 -13.21
C ILE A 35 24.80 -25.48 -14.16
N LYS A 36 24.60 -25.67 -15.47
CA LYS A 36 25.69 -25.71 -16.46
C LYS A 36 26.19 -24.32 -16.90
N ASN A 37 25.34 -23.29 -16.89
CA ASN A 37 25.71 -21.93 -17.29
C ASN A 37 25.30 -20.96 -16.19
N LYS A 38 26.26 -20.47 -15.39
CA LYS A 38 26.01 -19.46 -14.37
C LYS A 38 25.50 -18.17 -15.02
N TRP A 39 24.19 -17.95 -14.98
CA TRP A 39 23.56 -16.70 -15.42
C TRP A 39 23.89 -15.52 -14.51
N ILE A 40 23.98 -15.77 -13.20
CA ILE A 40 24.41 -14.78 -12.22
C ILE A 40 25.92 -14.94 -12.01
N GLY A 41 26.68 -14.28 -12.88
CA GLY A 41 28.12 -14.13 -12.76
C GLY A 41 28.51 -13.06 -11.74
N VAL A 42 29.82 -12.79 -11.66
CA VAL A 42 30.36 -11.77 -10.75
C VAL A 42 29.92 -10.37 -11.15
N LYS A 43 29.76 -10.10 -12.45
CA LYS A 43 29.35 -8.79 -12.98
C LYS A 43 27.91 -8.45 -12.60
N GLU A 44 27.01 -9.43 -12.73
CA GLU A 44 25.59 -9.30 -12.39
C GLU A 44 25.41 -9.12 -10.88
N ARG A 45 26.20 -9.85 -10.06
CA ARG A 45 26.20 -9.66 -8.60
C ARG A 45 26.64 -8.26 -8.20
N ILE A 46 27.73 -7.77 -8.78
CA ILE A 46 28.20 -6.40 -8.53
C ILE A 46 27.10 -5.41 -8.90
N LEU A 47 26.50 -5.56 -10.08
CA LEU A 47 25.41 -4.68 -10.53
C LEU A 47 24.22 -4.68 -9.55
N ILE A 48 23.79 -5.85 -9.07
CA ILE A 48 22.69 -5.97 -8.10
C ILE A 48 23.07 -5.27 -6.78
N TYR A 49 24.24 -5.55 -6.23
CA TYR A 49 24.69 -4.96 -4.96
C TYR A 49 24.90 -3.44 -5.05
N THR A 50 25.31 -2.92 -6.21
CA THR A 50 25.46 -1.47 -6.40
C THR A 50 24.13 -0.78 -6.72
N SER A 51 23.23 -1.43 -7.46
CA SER A 51 21.96 -0.81 -7.88
C SER A 51 20.94 -0.73 -6.73
N LEU A 52 20.92 -1.72 -5.83
CA LEU A 52 20.05 -1.73 -4.65
C LEU A 52 20.14 -0.43 -3.80
N PRO A 53 21.33 -0.03 -3.30
CA PRO A 53 21.46 1.20 -2.51
C PRO A 53 21.15 2.46 -3.33
N ILE A 54 21.47 2.48 -4.63
CA ILE A 54 21.13 3.61 -5.52
C ILE A 54 19.61 3.75 -5.65
N ILE A 55 18.88 2.64 -5.84
CA ILE A 55 17.42 2.62 -5.92
C ILE A 55 16.82 3.07 -4.59
N ILE A 56 17.34 2.57 -3.46
CA ILE A 56 16.88 2.96 -2.11
C ILE A 56 17.02 4.47 -1.90
N VAL A 57 18.21 5.03 -2.16
CA VAL A 57 18.48 6.46 -1.99
C VAL A 57 17.65 7.30 -2.95
N GLY A 58 17.59 6.90 -4.23
CA GLY A 58 16.78 7.58 -5.25
C GLY A 58 15.30 7.60 -4.90
N MET A 59 14.75 6.49 -4.41
CA MET A 59 13.36 6.43 -3.95
C MET A 59 13.11 7.29 -2.71
N GLY A 60 14.03 7.29 -1.75
CA GLY A 60 13.92 8.17 -0.58
C GLY A 60 13.88 9.64 -0.99
N LEU A 61 14.80 10.06 -1.84
CA LEU A 61 14.87 11.42 -2.39
C LEU A 61 13.57 11.84 -3.09
N LEU A 62 13.01 10.97 -3.94
CA LEU A 62 11.73 11.24 -4.60
C LEU A 62 10.57 11.46 -3.61
N ASN A 63 10.63 10.87 -2.41
CA ASN A 63 9.65 11.14 -1.36
C ASN A 63 9.82 12.54 -0.79
N TYR A 64 11.04 12.91 -0.40
CA TYR A 64 11.33 14.21 0.20
C TYR A 64 11.00 15.38 -0.74
N VAL A 65 11.37 15.26 -2.03
CA VAL A 65 11.06 16.28 -3.04
C VAL A 65 9.56 16.49 -3.20
N ARG A 66 8.77 15.41 -3.16
CA ARG A 66 7.32 15.49 -3.32
C ARG A 66 6.63 16.12 -2.10
N ASP A 67 7.15 15.84 -0.91
CA ASP A 67 6.54 16.28 0.34
C ASP A 67 7.00 17.73 0.71
N ASN A 68 7.69 18.44 -0.21
CA ASN A 68 8.21 19.81 -0.05
C ASN A 68 8.97 20.04 1.27
N VAL A 69 9.63 19.01 1.78
CA VAL A 69 10.37 19.09 3.03
C VAL A 69 11.70 19.80 2.78
N GLU A 70 11.90 20.96 3.40
CA GLU A 70 13.21 21.63 3.41
C GLU A 70 14.20 20.79 4.20
N VAL A 71 15.09 20.09 3.49
CA VAL A 71 16.10 19.24 4.14
C VAL A 71 17.27 20.10 4.59
N SER A 72 17.20 20.57 5.85
CA SER A 72 18.27 21.38 6.46
C SER A 72 19.53 20.56 6.82
N ASN A 73 19.43 19.23 6.93
CA ASN A 73 20.56 18.32 7.18
C ASN A 73 20.35 16.97 6.47
N PHE A 74 20.82 16.84 5.24
CA PHE A 74 20.66 15.63 4.43
C PHE A 74 21.64 14.52 4.87
N LYS A 75 21.14 13.47 5.54
CA LYS A 75 21.94 12.29 5.90
C LYS A 75 21.45 11.07 5.11
N ILE A 76 22.36 10.47 4.33
CA ILE A 76 22.09 9.27 3.52
C ILE A 76 21.60 8.10 4.38
N PHE A 77 22.08 7.98 5.61
CA PHE A 77 21.66 6.93 6.53
C PHE A 77 20.18 7.07 6.93
N ASP A 78 19.67 8.29 7.10
CA ASP A 78 18.27 8.52 7.47
C ASP A 78 17.32 8.09 6.34
N ILE A 79 17.74 8.25 5.08
CA ILE A 79 17.01 7.72 3.91
C ILE A 79 16.95 6.21 3.93
N PHE A 80 18.06 5.56 4.27
CA PHE A 80 18.10 4.11 4.36
C PHE A 80 17.15 3.59 5.43
N VAL A 81 17.15 4.20 6.62
CA VAL A 81 16.23 3.85 7.72
C VAL A 81 14.77 4.12 7.34
N ASP A 82 14.47 5.28 6.75
CA ASP A 82 13.14 5.64 6.25
C ASP A 82 12.63 4.64 5.20
N PHE A 83 13.50 4.21 4.28
CA PHE A 83 13.16 3.20 3.30
C PHE A 83 12.74 1.89 3.95
N ILE A 84 13.55 1.36 4.90
CA ILE A 84 13.22 0.12 5.61
C ILE A 84 11.88 0.25 6.34
N TYR A 85 11.63 1.39 7.00
CA TYR A 85 10.36 1.65 7.68
C TYR A 85 9.18 1.66 6.69
N LYS A 86 9.33 2.33 5.54
CA LYS A 86 8.31 2.39 4.48
C LYS A 86 8.03 1.04 3.81
N GLN A 87 8.99 0.11 3.80
CA GLN A 87 8.74 -1.27 3.36
C GLN A 87 7.94 -2.09 4.38
N GLY A 88 7.93 -1.70 5.67
CA GLY A 88 7.16 -2.34 6.74
C GLY A 88 5.73 -1.82 6.91
N THR A 89 5.19 -1.09 5.93
CA THR A 89 3.89 -0.39 6.04
C THR A 89 2.73 -1.32 6.41
N SER A 90 2.68 -2.55 5.90
CA SER A 90 1.64 -3.52 6.25
C SER A 90 1.58 -3.84 7.76
N PHE A 91 2.74 -3.97 8.41
CA PHE A 91 2.80 -4.15 9.87
C PHE A 91 2.41 -2.86 10.61
N GLY A 92 2.81 -1.70 10.10
CA GLY A 92 2.40 -0.41 10.63
C GLY A 92 0.87 -0.22 10.62
N VAL A 93 0.20 -0.64 9.55
CA VAL A 93 -1.27 -0.66 9.44
C VAL A 93 -1.88 -1.61 10.45
N LEU A 94 -1.32 -2.82 10.62
CA LEU A 94 -1.80 -3.78 11.61
C LEU A 94 -1.71 -3.22 13.03
N ALA A 95 -0.56 -2.68 13.41
CA ALA A 95 -0.35 -2.14 14.75
C ALA A 95 -1.27 -0.94 15.04
N ARG A 96 -1.36 0.02 14.10
CA ARG A 96 -2.23 1.20 14.25
C ARG A 96 -3.70 0.82 14.18
N GLY A 97 -4.06 -0.08 13.28
CA GLY A 97 -5.40 -0.63 13.12
C GLY A 97 -5.88 -1.29 14.41
N PHE A 98 -5.04 -2.11 15.04
CA PHE A 98 -5.34 -2.73 16.32
C PHE A 98 -5.43 -1.71 17.46
N LEU A 99 -4.49 -0.77 17.54
CA LEU A 99 -4.44 0.25 18.59
C LEU A 99 -5.65 1.19 18.56
N TYR A 100 -6.09 1.59 17.37
CA TYR A 100 -7.19 2.54 17.19
C TYR A 100 -8.51 1.87 16.77
N ASN A 101 -8.62 0.55 16.87
CA ASN A 101 -9.79 -0.19 16.42
C ASN A 101 -11.08 0.29 17.13
N SER A 102 -10.99 0.62 18.42
CA SER A 102 -12.10 1.17 19.21
C SER A 102 -12.57 2.55 18.77
N ASN A 103 -11.75 3.27 18.01
CA ASN A 103 -12.02 4.63 17.55
C ASN A 103 -12.68 4.66 16.17
N ILE A 104 -12.83 3.49 15.52
CA ILE A 104 -13.55 3.38 14.26
C ILE A 104 -15.02 3.69 14.53
N ALA A 105 -15.56 4.67 13.80
CA ALA A 105 -16.91 5.16 14.04
C ALA A 105 -17.95 4.06 13.83
N VAL A 106 -18.78 3.82 14.84
CA VAL A 106 -19.94 2.93 14.73
C VAL A 106 -20.99 3.62 13.86
N ARG A 107 -21.18 3.13 12.64
CA ARG A 107 -22.24 3.57 11.72
C ARG A 107 -23.28 2.47 11.58
N SER A 108 -24.50 2.82 11.16
CA SER A 108 -25.61 1.89 11.00
C SER A 108 -25.30 0.73 10.03
N PHE A 109 -24.45 0.97 9.04
CA PHE A 109 -23.91 -0.05 8.16
C PHE A 109 -22.46 0.30 7.78
N THR A 110 -21.51 -0.55 8.12
CA THR A 110 -20.11 -0.45 7.71
C THR A 110 -19.54 -1.84 7.57
N ASN A 111 -18.86 -2.09 6.46
CA ASN A 111 -18.11 -3.31 6.28
C ASN A 111 -16.88 -2.99 5.44
N PHE A 112 -15.72 -3.20 6.03
CA PHE A 112 -14.43 -2.94 5.41
C PHE A 112 -14.03 -4.07 4.47
N THR A 113 -14.25 -5.33 4.85
CA THR A 113 -13.90 -6.53 4.06
C THR A 113 -14.51 -6.50 2.66
N PHE A 114 -15.78 -6.10 2.55
CA PHE A 114 -16.53 -6.00 1.30
C PHE A 114 -16.74 -4.54 0.87
N GLY A 115 -15.97 -3.60 1.43
CA GLY A 115 -16.10 -2.18 1.19
C GLY A 115 -16.14 -1.81 -0.30
N PRO A 116 -15.18 -2.26 -1.13
CA PRO A 116 -15.20 -1.97 -2.58
C PRO A 116 -16.46 -2.45 -3.30
N ILE A 117 -17.01 -3.61 -2.90
CA ILE A 117 -18.23 -4.16 -3.48
C ILE A 117 -19.42 -3.29 -3.06
N ILE A 118 -19.56 -3.02 -1.76
CA ILE A 118 -20.66 -2.19 -1.24
C ILE A 118 -20.66 -0.82 -1.91
N GLU A 119 -19.50 -0.16 -1.94
CA GLU A 119 -19.39 1.18 -2.53
C GLU A 119 -19.66 1.20 -4.03
N TYR A 120 -19.34 0.14 -4.76
CA TYR A 120 -19.71 0.02 -6.16
C TYR A 120 -21.23 0.09 -6.37
N PHE A 121 -22.01 -0.53 -5.47
CA PHE A 121 -23.48 -0.52 -5.50
C PHE A 121 -24.11 0.70 -4.81
N THR A 122 -23.43 1.35 -3.86
CA THR A 122 -24.02 2.49 -3.11
C THR A 122 -23.52 3.86 -3.54
N TYR A 123 -22.32 3.96 -4.10
CA TYR A 123 -21.69 5.23 -4.48
C TYR A 123 -21.11 5.21 -5.90
N GLY A 124 -21.04 4.04 -6.54
CA GLY A 124 -20.57 3.87 -7.91
C GLY A 124 -21.63 4.17 -8.97
N ASN A 125 -21.21 4.10 -10.23
CA ASN A 125 -22.08 4.32 -11.39
C ASN A 125 -23.28 3.37 -11.43
N PHE A 126 -23.10 2.14 -10.94
CA PHE A 126 -24.16 1.14 -10.90
C PHE A 126 -25.26 1.51 -9.89
N GLY A 127 -24.86 1.97 -8.70
CA GLY A 127 -25.81 2.49 -7.70
C GLY A 127 -26.61 3.68 -8.21
N LYS A 128 -25.94 4.61 -8.90
CA LYS A 128 -26.60 5.76 -9.51
C LYS A 128 -27.63 5.34 -10.56
N LEU A 129 -27.31 4.33 -11.37
CA LEU A 129 -28.19 3.86 -12.43
C LEU A 129 -29.45 3.16 -11.89
N LEU A 130 -29.32 2.34 -10.84
CA LEU A 130 -30.42 1.51 -10.35
C LEU A 130 -31.19 2.11 -9.16
N PHE A 131 -30.54 2.94 -8.35
CA PHE A 131 -31.08 3.39 -7.06
C PHE A 131 -30.93 4.90 -6.83
N ASP A 132 -30.56 5.67 -7.88
CA ASP A 132 -30.34 7.12 -7.85
C ASP A 132 -29.42 7.57 -6.69
N THR A 133 -28.41 6.76 -6.38
CA THR A 133 -27.46 7.07 -5.30
C THR A 133 -26.55 8.23 -5.67
N LYS A 134 -26.17 9.02 -4.65
CA LYS A 134 -25.23 10.13 -4.80
C LYS A 134 -23.78 9.64 -4.63
N PRO A 135 -22.89 9.81 -5.63
CA PRO A 135 -21.49 9.49 -5.48
C PRO A 135 -20.80 10.41 -4.46
N PHE A 136 -19.60 10.01 -4.01
CA PHE A 136 -18.76 10.90 -3.20
C PHE A 136 -18.43 12.18 -3.96
N THR A 137 -18.33 13.30 -3.23
CA THR A 137 -17.97 14.61 -3.79
C THR A 137 -16.48 14.71 -4.13
N THR A 138 -15.66 13.85 -3.51
CA THR A 138 -14.21 13.82 -3.65
C THR A 138 -13.73 12.39 -3.91
N THR A 139 -12.65 12.27 -4.68
CA THR A 139 -11.97 10.99 -4.98
C THR A 139 -10.61 10.87 -4.33
N THR A 140 -10.20 11.90 -3.59
CA THR A 140 -8.92 12.01 -2.88
C THR A 140 -9.18 12.17 -1.38
N ASN A 141 -8.12 12.05 -0.58
CA ASN A 141 -8.21 12.12 0.88
C ASN A 141 -9.06 13.30 1.35
N SER A 142 -10.13 13.00 2.08
CA SER A 142 -11.09 13.99 2.52
C SER A 142 -11.83 13.52 3.76
N ILE A 143 -12.41 14.47 4.49
CA ILE A 143 -13.26 14.17 5.65
C ILE A 143 -14.47 13.33 5.21
N GLU A 144 -14.99 13.54 4.00
CA GLU A 144 -16.09 12.74 3.48
C GLU A 144 -15.71 11.27 3.34
N LEU A 145 -14.60 10.97 2.68
CA LEU A 145 -14.15 9.58 2.53
C LEU A 145 -13.77 8.98 3.89
N ALA A 146 -13.09 9.73 4.75
CA ALA A 146 -12.75 9.26 6.09
C ALA A 146 -13.97 8.84 6.92
N ILE A 147 -15.09 9.56 6.81
CA ILE A 147 -16.27 9.35 7.66
C ILE A 147 -17.34 8.50 6.98
N LYS A 148 -17.48 8.52 5.64
CA LYS A 148 -18.57 7.85 4.92
C LYS A 148 -18.13 6.65 4.09
N SER A 149 -16.86 6.55 3.72
CA SER A 149 -16.37 5.40 2.95
C SER A 149 -16.32 4.14 3.80
N ASN A 150 -16.52 2.99 3.16
CA ASN A 150 -16.17 1.66 3.66
C ASN A 150 -14.70 1.31 3.39
N SER A 151 -13.89 2.26 2.93
CA SER A 151 -12.44 2.11 2.82
C SER A 151 -11.80 2.16 4.20
N TYR A 152 -11.24 1.03 4.64
CA TYR A 152 -10.48 0.95 5.88
C TYR A 152 -9.29 1.91 5.87
N ALA A 153 -8.62 2.04 4.71
CA ALA A 153 -7.48 2.91 4.54
C ALA A 153 -7.81 4.38 4.84
N HIS A 154 -8.95 4.89 4.36
CA HIS A 154 -9.36 6.27 4.65
C HIS A 154 -9.74 6.46 6.12
N ASN A 155 -10.48 5.52 6.69
CA ASN A 155 -10.91 5.58 8.08
C ASN A 155 -9.72 5.59 9.05
N ILE A 156 -8.86 4.56 8.96
CA ILE A 156 -7.75 4.41 9.91
C ILE A 156 -6.69 5.50 9.75
N SER A 157 -6.46 5.96 8.52
CA SER A 157 -5.52 7.07 8.27
C SER A 157 -6.03 8.37 8.91
N TYR A 158 -7.32 8.68 8.77
CA TYR A 158 -7.88 9.87 9.39
C TYR A 158 -7.86 9.81 10.93
N ILE A 159 -8.09 8.62 11.50
CA ILE A 159 -8.06 8.42 12.95
C ILE A 159 -6.63 8.56 13.49
N ALA A 160 -5.65 7.92 12.85
CA ALA A 160 -4.30 7.79 13.39
C ALA A 160 -3.35 8.94 12.99
N ILE A 161 -3.55 9.56 11.82
CA ILE A 161 -2.69 10.60 11.24
C ILE A 161 -3.51 11.71 10.56
N LYS A 162 -4.50 12.26 11.27
CA LYS A 162 -5.50 13.20 10.74
C LYS A 162 -4.94 14.28 9.79
N ASP A 163 -3.94 15.05 10.25
CA ASP A 163 -3.43 16.19 9.47
C ASP A 163 -2.67 15.73 8.23
N ASP A 164 -1.80 14.71 8.36
CA ASP A 164 -1.08 14.11 7.24
C ASP A 164 -2.06 13.48 6.24
N TYR A 165 -3.14 12.86 6.73
CA TYR A 165 -4.17 12.28 5.88
C TYR A 165 -4.82 13.34 4.98
N LEU A 166 -5.19 14.48 5.55
CA LEU A 166 -5.78 15.59 4.78
C LEU A 166 -4.79 16.24 3.81
N GLN A 167 -3.48 16.05 4.03
CA GLN A 167 -2.42 16.44 3.10
C GLN A 167 -2.14 15.38 2.01
N GLY A 168 -2.89 14.27 1.99
CA GLY A 168 -2.79 13.23 0.98
C GLY A 168 -1.93 12.02 1.37
N HIS A 169 -1.48 11.93 2.62
CA HIS A 169 -0.81 10.74 3.13
C HIS A 169 -1.83 9.65 3.53
N GLY A 170 -1.41 8.39 3.51
CA GLY A 170 -2.27 7.28 3.88
C GLY A 170 -1.46 6.14 4.48
N LEU A 171 -2.05 5.45 5.45
CA LEU A 171 -1.47 4.25 6.04
C LEU A 171 -1.62 3.05 5.12
N GLY A 172 -2.68 3.03 4.31
CA GLY A 172 -3.10 1.87 3.54
C GLY A 172 -4.07 0.99 4.33
N SER A 173 -4.37 -0.19 3.78
CA SER A 173 -5.26 -1.16 4.39
C SER A 173 -4.54 -2.50 4.62
N SER A 174 -5.21 -3.42 5.30
CA SER A 174 -4.68 -4.74 5.60
C SER A 174 -5.81 -5.75 5.63
N PHE A 175 -5.67 -6.81 4.83
CA PHE A 175 -6.62 -7.92 4.79
C PHE A 175 -6.96 -8.45 6.19
N ILE A 176 -5.96 -8.61 7.06
CA ILE A 176 -6.18 -9.09 8.42
C ILE A 176 -7.00 -8.07 9.23
N MET A 177 -6.68 -6.77 9.14
CA MET A 177 -7.40 -5.76 9.92
C MET A 177 -8.82 -5.54 9.44
N GLU A 178 -9.07 -5.54 8.14
CA GLU A 178 -10.42 -5.39 7.58
C GLU A 178 -11.33 -6.52 8.09
N ASN A 179 -10.87 -7.77 7.97
CA ASN A 179 -11.60 -8.94 8.47
C ASN A 179 -11.72 -8.96 10.00
N TYR A 180 -10.68 -8.55 10.72
CA TYR A 180 -10.71 -8.49 12.18
C TYR A 180 -11.69 -7.43 12.67
N THR A 181 -11.76 -6.28 12.00
CA THR A 181 -12.65 -5.18 12.39
C THR A 181 -14.11 -5.57 12.19
N ASP A 182 -14.43 -6.23 11.09
CA ASP A 182 -15.81 -6.61 10.77
C ASP A 182 -16.29 -7.87 11.50
N PHE A 183 -15.39 -8.86 11.67
CA PHE A 183 -15.77 -10.23 12.04
C PHE A 183 -14.88 -10.85 13.13
N GLY A 184 -13.94 -10.08 13.70
CA GLY A 184 -13.00 -10.55 14.70
C GLY A 184 -12.06 -11.64 14.19
N TYR A 185 -11.45 -12.38 15.13
CA TYR A 185 -10.52 -13.46 14.80
C TYR A 185 -11.16 -14.59 13.98
N LEU A 186 -12.47 -14.83 14.16
CA LEU A 186 -13.19 -15.85 13.41
C LEU A 186 -13.26 -15.49 11.92
N GLY A 187 -13.53 -14.24 11.59
CA GLY A 187 -13.49 -13.78 10.20
C GLY A 187 -12.11 -13.91 9.59
N VAL A 188 -11.07 -13.44 10.29
CA VAL A 188 -9.68 -13.60 9.82
C VAL A 188 -9.37 -15.07 9.49
N PHE A 189 -9.75 -15.99 10.37
CA PHE A 189 -9.56 -17.42 10.16
C PHE A 189 -10.30 -17.93 8.92
N LEU A 190 -11.62 -17.68 8.81
CA LEU A 190 -12.45 -18.19 7.73
C LEU A 190 -12.04 -17.62 6.36
N PHE A 191 -11.81 -16.30 6.29
CA PHE A 191 -11.38 -15.66 5.04
C PHE A 191 -9.97 -16.06 4.64
N SER A 192 -9.08 -16.36 5.58
CA SER A 192 -7.74 -16.89 5.27
C SER A 192 -7.82 -18.30 4.68
N ILE A 193 -8.70 -19.16 5.21
CA ILE A 193 -8.94 -20.50 4.64
C ILE A 193 -9.52 -20.38 3.23
N PHE A 194 -10.53 -19.52 3.06
CA PHE A 194 -11.14 -19.28 1.77
C PHE A 194 -10.10 -18.81 0.76
N LEU A 195 -9.32 -17.78 1.09
CA LEU A 195 -8.28 -17.26 0.21
C LEU A 195 -7.23 -18.34 -0.12
N GLY A 196 -6.81 -19.15 0.86
CA GLY A 196 -5.86 -20.24 0.65
C GLY A 196 -6.40 -21.42 -0.16
N PHE A 197 -7.71 -21.55 -0.34
CA PHE A 197 -8.29 -22.54 -1.26
C PHE A 197 -8.28 -22.06 -2.72
N TYR A 198 -8.35 -20.74 -2.94
CA TYR A 198 -8.40 -20.13 -4.27
C TYR A 198 -7.01 -19.75 -4.85
N LEU A 199 -6.01 -19.55 -3.99
CA LEU A 199 -4.61 -19.28 -4.36
C LEU A 199 -3.81 -20.59 -4.47
#